data_AF-A0A926ABL8-F1
#
_entry.id   AF-A0A926ABL8-F1
#
_cell.length_a   1.000
_cell.length_b   1.000
_cell.length_c   1.000
_cell.angle_alpha   90.00
_cell.angle_beta   90.00
_cell.angle_gamma   90.00
#
_symmetry.space_group_name_H-M   'P 1'
#
loop_
_entity.id
_entity.type
_entity.pdbx_description
1 polymer ?
#
loop_
_entity_poly.entity_id
_entity_poly.type
_entity_poly.pdbx_seq_one_letter_code
_entity_poly.pdbx_strand_id
1 'polypeptide(L)'
;MVSVRLQDNPAVSAVMADVLPGGEPLLARIRVEASAPGVGRIRLALGYLFVPGLAPVWDALDHSTATELHLLIGNTAGTLTEEQRIALADEVSLAAAPNDARSPDMDVAASARTERARIVTETARALRENLAHIPSGDTATPSVLLRLARAASAGRLRVRIYPEGRLHAKATLFERSDGAPALALVGSSNPSLPSPGNPTELNVVVREAKASALLCAWFDTLWDAGQDFTRELLTEILNAPCLQPPA
;
A
#
# COMPACT_ATOMS: atom_id res chain seq x y z
N MET A 1 22.61 -40.90 24.68
CA MET A 1 21.49 -40.58 23.78
C MET A 1 21.47 -39.07 23.62
N VAL A 2 21.90 -38.58 22.47
CA VAL A 2 22.14 -37.15 22.20
C VAL A 2 20.80 -36.44 22.10
N SER A 3 20.53 -35.52 23.02
CA SER A 3 19.40 -34.61 22.95
C SER A 3 19.82 -33.44 22.04
N VAL A 4 19.28 -33.41 20.83
CA VAL A 4 19.47 -32.29 19.90
C VAL A 4 18.56 -31.17 20.36
N ARG A 5 19.11 -30.23 21.15
CA ARG A 5 18.50 -28.91 21.33
C ARG A 5 18.66 -28.16 20.01
N LEU A 6 17.61 -28.17 19.19
CA LEU A 6 17.44 -27.14 18.17
C LEU A 6 17.28 -25.81 18.92
N GLN A 7 18.24 -24.91 18.76
CA GLN A 7 18.10 -23.54 19.20
C GLN A 7 16.94 -22.92 18.42
N ASP A 8 15.85 -22.61 19.11
CA ASP A 8 14.73 -21.83 18.59
C ASP A 8 15.23 -20.44 18.19
N ASN A 9 15.56 -20.27 16.91
CA ASN A 9 15.73 -18.95 16.32
C ASN A 9 14.36 -18.49 15.80
N PRO A 10 13.65 -17.57 16.48
CA PRO A 10 12.29 -17.18 16.12
C PRO A 10 12.20 -16.60 14.70
N ALA A 11 13.29 -16.02 14.18
CA ALA A 11 13.36 -15.49 12.82
C ALA A 11 13.35 -16.59 11.75
N VAL A 12 13.83 -17.80 12.05
CA VAL A 12 13.88 -18.92 11.09
C VAL A 12 12.53 -19.65 11.04
N SER A 13 11.80 -19.69 12.15
CA SER A 13 10.47 -20.32 12.23
C SER A 13 9.41 -19.56 11.39
N ALA A 14 9.47 -18.22 11.37
CA ALA A 14 8.54 -17.38 10.61
C ALA A 14 8.67 -17.52 9.07
N VAL A 15 9.82 -17.97 8.56
CA VAL A 15 10.08 -18.08 7.11
C VAL A 15 9.39 -19.32 6.50
N MET A 16 9.14 -20.35 7.31
CA MET A 16 8.48 -21.59 6.89
C MET A 16 6.96 -21.59 7.15
N ALA A 17 6.45 -20.70 7.99
CA ALA A 17 5.04 -20.61 8.31
C ALA A 17 4.26 -19.91 7.19
N ASP A 18 3.10 -20.46 6.83
CA ASP A 18 2.14 -19.82 5.91
C ASP A 18 1.14 -18.91 6.65
N VAL A 19 1.17 -18.90 7.99
CA VAL A 19 0.43 -17.96 8.85
C VAL A 19 1.42 -17.08 9.59
N LEU A 20 1.23 -15.76 9.48
CA LEU A 20 2.16 -14.74 9.94
C LEU A 20 1.44 -13.83 10.96
N PRO A 21 1.56 -14.11 12.27
CA PRO A 21 0.92 -13.30 13.31
C PRO A 21 1.68 -11.97 13.51
N GLY A 22 0.98 -10.85 13.36
CA GLY A 22 1.57 -9.53 13.49
C GLY A 22 2.31 -9.03 12.24
N GLY A 23 2.65 -7.74 12.26
CA GLY A 23 3.33 -7.08 11.15
C GLY A 23 4.79 -7.47 10.96
N GLU A 24 5.54 -7.78 12.04
CA GLU A 24 6.97 -8.14 11.91
C GLU A 24 7.22 -9.42 11.09
N PRO A 25 6.53 -10.54 11.34
CA PRO A 25 6.63 -11.72 10.47
C PRO A 25 6.21 -11.44 9.02
N LEU A 26 5.21 -10.57 8.80
CA LEU A 26 4.83 -10.13 7.46
C LEU A 26 5.99 -9.38 6.77
N LEU A 27 6.59 -8.38 7.42
CA LEU A 27 7.69 -7.61 6.83
C LEU A 27 8.91 -8.50 6.56
N ALA A 28 9.24 -9.40 7.49
CA ALA A 28 10.30 -10.37 7.31
C ALA A 28 10.05 -11.23 6.06
N ARG A 29 8.80 -11.66 5.86
CA ARG A 29 8.44 -12.42 4.67
C ARG A 29 8.51 -11.60 3.39
N ILE A 30 8.04 -10.35 3.40
CA ILE A 30 8.16 -9.43 2.25
C ILE A 30 9.62 -9.28 1.84
N ARG A 31 10.55 -9.10 2.78
CA ARG A 31 11.98 -8.95 2.48
C ARG A 31 12.56 -10.19 1.80
N VAL A 32 12.22 -11.38 2.28
CA VAL A 32 12.68 -12.65 1.70
C VAL A 32 12.17 -12.81 0.27
N GLU A 33 10.88 -12.60 0.05
CA GLU A 33 10.26 -12.78 -1.27
C GLU A 33 10.70 -11.70 -2.27
N ALA A 34 10.88 -10.45 -1.84
CA ALA A 34 11.42 -9.38 -2.69
C ALA A 34 12.85 -9.68 -3.18
N SER A 35 13.63 -10.41 -2.37
CA SER A 35 15.01 -10.79 -2.71
C SER A 35 15.08 -12.12 -3.48
N ALA A 36 13.95 -12.79 -3.72
CA ALA A 36 13.94 -14.08 -4.39
C ALA A 36 14.29 -13.94 -5.89
N PRO A 37 15.10 -14.86 -6.44
CA PRO A 37 15.48 -14.80 -7.84
C PRO A 37 14.26 -15.00 -8.76
N GLY A 38 14.22 -14.22 -9.84
CA GLY A 38 13.19 -14.34 -10.87
C GLY A 38 11.90 -13.55 -10.59
N VAL A 39 11.81 -12.82 -9.48
CA VAL A 39 10.73 -11.85 -9.25
C VAL A 39 10.92 -10.66 -10.20
N GLY A 40 9.92 -10.43 -11.06
CA GLY A 40 9.92 -9.38 -12.07
C GLY A 40 9.03 -8.19 -11.73
N ARG A 41 7.98 -8.40 -10.93
CA ARG A 41 7.05 -7.36 -10.48
C ARG A 41 6.63 -7.60 -9.03
N ILE A 42 6.56 -6.52 -8.26
CA ILE A 42 6.04 -6.52 -6.89
C ILE A 42 4.91 -5.50 -6.80
N ARG A 43 3.75 -5.91 -6.28
CA ARG A 43 2.58 -5.04 -6.12
C ARG A 43 2.14 -4.99 -4.68
N LEU A 44 1.90 -3.79 -4.15
CA LEU A 44 1.48 -3.56 -2.78
C LEU A 44 0.14 -2.83 -2.79
N ALA A 45 -0.87 -3.40 -2.15
CA ALA A 45 -2.13 -2.72 -1.82
C ALA A 45 -2.08 -2.33 -0.35
N LEU A 46 -2.14 -1.02 -0.07
CA LEU A 46 -2.08 -0.45 1.26
C LEU A 46 -3.39 0.29 1.58
N GLY A 47 -3.87 0.17 2.81
CA GLY A 47 -5.06 0.92 3.20
C GLY A 47 -4.85 2.42 3.33
N TYR A 48 -3.61 2.84 3.59
CA TYR A 48 -3.10 4.20 3.53
C TYR A 48 -1.58 4.12 3.43
N LEU A 49 -0.93 5.16 2.95
CA LEU A 49 0.52 5.25 2.86
C LEU A 49 1.11 6.01 4.04
N PHE A 50 1.96 5.35 4.82
CA PHE A 50 2.87 6.02 5.75
C PHE A 50 4.30 5.79 5.28
N VAL A 51 4.86 6.77 4.58
CA VAL A 51 6.14 6.62 3.88
C VAL A 51 7.30 6.19 4.78
N PRO A 52 7.48 6.76 6.00
CA PRO A 52 8.56 6.32 6.88
C PRO A 52 8.46 4.84 7.26
N GLY A 53 7.25 4.30 7.40
CA GLY A 53 7.05 2.90 7.75
C GLY A 53 7.24 1.92 6.58
N LEU A 54 7.54 2.40 5.36
CA LEU A 54 8.09 1.54 4.30
C LEU A 54 9.59 1.25 4.51
N ALA A 55 10.30 2.04 5.32
CA ALA A 55 11.74 1.87 5.55
C ALA A 55 12.17 0.43 5.88
N PRO A 56 11.47 -0.34 6.75
CA PRO A 56 11.87 -1.70 7.11
C PRO A 56 11.83 -2.72 5.97
N VAL A 57 11.17 -2.42 4.85
CA VAL A 57 11.08 -3.30 3.67
C VAL A 57 11.70 -2.66 2.42
N TRP A 58 11.88 -1.33 2.41
CA TRP A 58 12.33 -0.60 1.25
C TRP A 58 13.69 -1.07 0.76
N ASP A 59 14.62 -1.40 1.66
CA ASP A 59 15.93 -1.94 1.26
C ASP A 59 15.79 -3.20 0.39
N ALA A 60 14.92 -4.12 0.76
CA ALA A 60 14.70 -5.34 -0.01
C ALA A 60 13.99 -5.07 -1.35
N LEU A 61 13.01 -4.15 -1.36
CA LEU A 61 12.32 -3.74 -2.58
C LEU A 61 13.26 -3.05 -3.57
N ASP A 62 14.10 -2.14 -3.08
CA ASP A 62 15.04 -1.37 -3.89
C ASP A 62 16.15 -2.26 -4.49
N HIS A 63 16.65 -3.24 -3.73
CA HIS A 63 17.65 -4.20 -4.21
C HIS A 63 17.06 -5.41 -4.95
N SER A 64 15.73 -5.52 -5.06
CA SER A 64 15.09 -6.61 -5.80
C SER A 64 15.43 -6.58 -7.30
N THR A 65 15.29 -7.72 -7.96
CA THR A 65 15.36 -7.81 -9.43
C THR A 65 14.09 -7.32 -10.12
N ALA A 66 13.07 -6.93 -9.36
CA ALA A 66 11.80 -6.49 -9.90
C ALA A 66 11.96 -5.20 -10.69
N THR A 67 11.55 -5.26 -11.96
CA THR A 67 11.54 -4.13 -12.88
C THR A 67 10.37 -3.18 -12.64
N GLU A 68 9.32 -3.65 -11.97
CA GLU A 68 8.11 -2.89 -11.69
C GLU A 68 7.70 -3.04 -10.22
N LEU A 69 7.46 -1.90 -9.57
CA LEU A 69 6.91 -1.77 -8.23
C LEU A 69 5.61 -0.97 -8.33
N HIS A 70 4.48 -1.59 -8.04
CA HIS A 70 3.18 -0.91 -8.04
C HIS A 70 2.67 -0.74 -6.62
N LEU A 71 2.33 0.49 -6.27
CA LEU A 71 1.81 0.83 -4.96
C LEU A 71 0.39 1.39 -5.11
N LEU A 72 -0.61 0.58 -4.76
CA LEU A 72 -1.99 1.01 -4.68
C LEU A 72 -2.29 1.45 -3.25
N ILE A 73 -2.73 2.70 -3.07
CA ILE A 73 -2.99 3.27 -1.74
C ILE A 73 -4.46 3.67 -1.62
N GLY A 74 -5.03 3.44 -0.44
CA GLY A 74 -6.33 4.00 -0.10
C GLY A 74 -6.28 5.53 -0.03
N ASN A 75 -7.41 6.18 -0.30
CA ASN A 75 -7.56 7.59 -0.03
C ASN A 75 -7.51 7.87 1.49
N THR A 76 -7.05 9.06 1.86
CA THR A 76 -7.04 9.54 3.26
C THR A 76 -8.33 10.27 3.63
N ALA A 77 -9.25 10.44 2.69
CA ALA A 77 -10.56 11.06 2.86
C ALA A 77 -11.51 10.09 3.59
N GLY A 78 -11.27 9.86 4.89
CA GLY A 78 -12.09 8.89 5.63
C GLY A 78 -11.68 8.60 7.09
N THR A 79 -10.81 9.40 7.71
CA THR A 79 -10.53 9.25 9.15
C THR A 79 -11.66 9.73 10.06
N LEU A 80 -12.77 10.25 9.50
CA LEU A 80 -14.02 10.48 10.20
C LEU A 80 -15.00 9.32 9.95
N THR A 81 -15.11 8.45 10.96
CA THR A 81 -16.32 7.71 11.39
C THR A 81 -17.19 7.03 10.31
N GLU A 82 -16.76 5.87 9.82
CA GLU A 82 -17.54 4.99 8.95
C GLU A 82 -18.92 4.61 9.53
N GLU A 83 -19.03 4.46 10.86
CA GLU A 83 -20.31 4.21 11.55
C GLU A 83 -21.30 5.38 11.42
N GLN A 84 -20.81 6.61 11.29
CA GLN A 84 -21.66 7.80 11.12
C GLN A 84 -22.02 8.05 9.66
N ARG A 85 -21.20 7.60 8.71
CA ARG A 85 -21.44 7.78 7.26
C ARG A 85 -22.35 6.72 6.66
N ILE A 86 -22.20 5.45 7.06
CA ILE A 86 -23.13 4.37 6.64
C ILE A 86 -24.52 4.62 7.22
N ALA A 87 -24.61 5.03 8.49
CA ALA A 87 -25.89 5.40 9.12
C ALA A 87 -26.60 6.54 8.39
N LEU A 88 -25.86 7.53 7.88
CA LEU A 88 -26.43 8.67 7.14
C LEU A 88 -26.83 8.31 5.70
N ALA A 89 -26.10 7.37 5.07
CA ALA A 89 -26.41 6.91 3.72
C ALA A 89 -27.66 6.00 3.67
N ASP A 90 -27.89 5.21 4.71
CA ASP A 90 -29.10 4.38 4.86
C ASP A 90 -30.35 5.24 5.14
N GLU A 91 -30.22 6.37 5.85
CA GLU A 91 -31.35 7.26 6.18
C GLU A 91 -31.86 8.08 4.99
N VAL A 92 -30.97 8.43 4.05
CA VAL A 92 -31.32 9.20 2.83
C VAL A 92 -31.96 8.32 1.74
N SER A 93 -31.79 6.99 1.80
CA SER A 93 -32.32 6.06 0.80
C SER A 93 -33.83 5.77 0.94
N LEU A 94 -34.48 6.21 2.01
CA LEU A 94 -35.91 5.95 2.27
C LEU A 94 -36.86 7.12 1.95
N ALA A 95 -36.35 8.23 1.41
CA ALA A 95 -37.18 9.41 1.09
C ALA A 95 -36.81 10.07 -0.25
N ALA A 96 -37.00 9.37 -1.37
CA ALA A 96 -37.12 10.02 -2.67
C ALA A 96 -37.98 9.21 -3.65
N ALA A 97 -39.24 9.61 -3.79
CA ALA A 97 -40.04 9.28 -4.97
C ALA A 97 -39.53 10.07 -6.18
N PRO A 98 -39.67 9.56 -7.41
CA PRO A 98 -39.03 10.15 -8.57
C PRO A 98 -39.86 11.32 -9.12
N ASN A 99 -39.22 12.45 -9.41
CA ASN A 99 -39.66 13.25 -10.54
C ASN A 99 -38.54 14.02 -11.24
N ASP A 100 -38.72 14.06 -12.55
CA ASP A 100 -38.18 14.95 -13.57
C ASP A 100 -36.79 14.70 -14.19
N ALA A 101 -36.90 14.43 -15.48
CA ALA A 101 -35.89 14.26 -16.49
C ALA A 101 -34.95 15.48 -16.62
N ARG A 102 -33.65 15.24 -16.42
CA ARG A 102 -32.54 16.00 -17.00
C ARG A 102 -31.47 15.01 -17.44
N SER A 103 -30.91 15.22 -18.63
CA SER A 103 -29.87 14.37 -19.23
C SER A 103 -28.66 14.26 -18.28
N PRO A 104 -28.35 13.10 -17.66
CA PRO A 104 -27.45 13.04 -16.50
C PRO A 104 -25.95 12.94 -16.83
N ASP A 105 -25.59 12.49 -18.02
CA ASP A 105 -24.25 11.88 -18.21
C ASP A 105 -23.08 12.86 -18.18
N MET A 106 -23.26 14.10 -18.65
CA MET A 106 -22.18 15.09 -18.71
C MET A 106 -21.85 15.70 -17.34
N ASP A 107 -22.88 15.90 -16.50
CA ASP A 107 -22.74 16.54 -15.18
C ASP A 107 -22.16 15.55 -14.15
N VAL A 108 -22.54 14.27 -14.25
CA VAL A 108 -22.00 13.19 -13.42
C VAL A 108 -20.51 12.93 -13.72
N ALA A 109 -20.12 12.89 -15.01
CA ALA A 109 -18.72 12.66 -15.38
C ALA A 109 -17.81 13.84 -14.99
N ALA A 110 -18.30 15.08 -15.07
CA ALA A 110 -17.57 16.25 -14.59
C ALA A 110 -17.41 16.24 -13.07
N SER A 111 -18.49 15.91 -12.35
CA SER A 111 -18.46 15.74 -10.89
C SER A 111 -17.47 14.65 -10.45
N ALA A 112 -17.46 13.49 -11.10
CA ALA A 112 -16.54 12.40 -10.80
C ALA A 112 -15.07 12.77 -11.03
N ARG A 113 -14.76 13.57 -12.06
CA ARG A 113 -13.40 14.09 -12.29
C ARG A 113 -12.97 15.06 -11.19
N THR A 114 -13.86 15.97 -10.80
CA THR A 114 -13.61 16.92 -9.71
C THR A 114 -13.36 16.19 -8.39
N GLU A 115 -14.15 15.16 -8.08
CA GLU A 115 -13.97 14.36 -6.87
C GLU A 115 -12.65 13.58 -6.87
N ARG A 116 -12.28 12.97 -8.01
CA ARG A 116 -10.99 12.28 -8.15
C ARG A 116 -9.80 13.25 -7.98
N ALA A 117 -9.87 14.45 -8.55
CA ALA A 117 -8.84 15.48 -8.38
C ALA A 117 -8.75 15.97 -6.92
N ARG A 118 -9.89 16.07 -6.24
CA ARG A 118 -9.96 16.39 -4.81
C ARG A 118 -9.27 15.31 -3.96
N ILE A 119 -9.53 14.04 -4.21
CA ILE A 119 -8.90 12.91 -3.51
C ILE A 119 -7.38 12.95 -3.65
N VAL A 120 -6.86 13.20 -4.86
CA VAL A 120 -5.43 13.36 -5.12
C VAL A 120 -4.85 14.52 -4.29
N THR A 121 -5.52 15.67 -4.30
CA THR A 121 -5.10 16.86 -3.55
C THR A 121 -5.09 16.63 -2.04
N GLU A 122 -6.14 16.01 -1.50
CA GLU A 122 -6.25 15.72 -0.07
C GLU A 122 -5.20 14.68 0.38
N THR A 123 -4.92 13.68 -0.45
CA THR A 123 -3.89 12.67 -0.19
C THR A 123 -2.49 13.28 -0.22
N ALA A 124 -2.21 14.19 -1.18
CA ALA A 124 -0.95 14.94 -1.23
C ALA A 124 -0.75 15.80 0.03
N ARG A 125 -1.81 16.50 0.48
CA ARG A 125 -1.78 17.28 1.73
C ARG A 125 -1.49 16.40 2.94
N ALA A 126 -2.18 15.27 3.09
CA ALA A 126 -1.95 14.34 4.19
C ALA A 126 -0.52 13.78 4.17
N LEU A 127 0.02 13.47 2.98
CA LEU A 127 1.40 13.04 2.83
C LEU A 127 2.38 14.14 3.29
N ARG A 128 2.18 15.38 2.84
CA ARG A 128 2.99 16.54 3.24
C ARG A 128 3.03 16.71 4.75
N GLU A 129 1.87 16.63 5.39
CA GLU A 129 1.73 16.72 6.85
C GLU A 129 2.53 15.59 7.52
N ASN A 130 2.42 14.35 7.06
CA ASN A 130 3.21 13.23 7.61
C ASN A 130 4.72 13.44 7.46
N LEU A 131 5.18 13.92 6.29
CA LEU A 131 6.60 14.19 6.03
C LEU A 131 7.16 15.33 6.89
N ALA A 132 6.33 16.30 7.27
CA ALA A 132 6.73 17.41 8.13
C ALA A 132 7.02 16.98 9.58
N HIS A 133 6.52 15.83 10.03
CA HIS A 133 6.74 15.31 11.38
C HIS A 133 8.01 14.44 11.51
N ILE A 134 8.78 14.28 10.43
CA ILE A 134 10.05 13.54 10.47
C ILE A 134 11.05 14.31 11.35
N PRO A 135 11.59 13.70 12.42
CA PRO A 135 12.54 14.38 13.31
C PRO A 135 13.81 14.83 12.58
N SER A 136 14.32 16.03 12.88
CA SER A 136 15.53 16.58 12.24
C SER A 136 16.81 15.76 12.47
N GLY A 137 16.83 14.86 13.46
CA GLY A 137 17.95 13.95 13.73
C GLY A 137 17.85 12.59 13.03
N ASP A 138 16.76 12.31 12.31
CA ASP A 138 16.58 11.07 11.57
C ASP A 138 17.38 11.10 10.25
N THR A 139 18.30 10.15 10.09
CA THR A 139 19.10 9.99 8.86
C THR A 139 18.63 8.82 7.99
N ALA A 140 17.85 7.89 8.54
CA ALA A 140 17.37 6.71 7.84
C ALA A 140 16.18 7.07 6.93
N THR A 141 15.22 7.83 7.43
CA THR A 141 14.03 8.22 6.67
C THR A 141 14.38 9.08 5.44
N PRO A 142 15.21 10.15 5.53
CA PRO A 142 15.66 10.90 4.36
C PRO A 142 16.28 10.04 3.26
N SER A 143 17.10 9.05 3.62
CA SER A 143 17.71 8.12 2.67
C SER A 143 16.67 7.27 1.94
N VAL A 144 15.65 6.78 2.66
CA VAL A 144 14.53 6.03 2.07
C VAL A 144 13.70 6.91 1.14
N LEU A 145 13.41 8.15 1.55
CA LEU A 145 12.68 9.12 0.73
C LEU A 145 13.38 9.39 -0.61
N LEU A 146 14.69 9.63 -0.59
CA LEU A 146 15.46 9.86 -1.82
C LEU A 146 15.47 8.64 -2.74
N ARG A 147 15.53 7.42 -2.18
CA ARG A 147 15.48 6.17 -2.98
C ARG A 147 14.10 5.91 -3.55
N LEU A 148 13.03 6.19 -2.80
CA LEU A 148 11.65 6.21 -3.31
C LEU A 148 11.49 7.19 -4.47
N ALA A 149 11.95 8.43 -4.30
CA ALA A 149 11.90 9.44 -5.34
C ALA A 149 12.68 9.02 -6.60
N ARG A 150 13.84 8.40 -6.44
CA ARG A 150 14.63 7.84 -7.55
C ARG A 150 13.89 6.72 -8.27
N ALA A 151 13.31 5.77 -7.53
CA ALA A 151 12.54 4.67 -8.12
C ALA A 151 11.31 5.18 -8.88
N ALA A 152 10.61 6.19 -8.34
CA ALA A 152 9.47 6.82 -8.98
C ALA A 152 9.88 7.58 -10.26
N SER A 153 10.94 8.38 -10.18
CA SER A 153 11.47 9.16 -11.31
C SER A 153 11.98 8.26 -12.44
N ALA A 154 12.52 7.08 -12.11
CA ALA A 154 12.95 6.08 -13.07
C ALA A 154 11.79 5.26 -13.68
N GLY A 155 10.54 5.50 -13.25
CA GLY A 155 9.36 4.74 -13.69
C GLY A 155 9.27 3.31 -13.14
N ARG A 156 10.22 2.91 -12.28
CA ARG A 156 10.22 1.60 -11.62
C ARG A 156 9.13 1.54 -10.54
N LEU A 157 8.95 2.62 -9.78
CA LEU A 157 7.84 2.76 -8.83
C LEU A 157 6.71 3.55 -9.47
N ARG A 158 5.50 2.97 -9.47
CA ARG A 158 4.27 3.67 -9.83
C ARG A 158 3.31 3.62 -8.66
N VAL A 159 2.63 4.73 -8.41
CA VAL A 159 1.72 4.86 -7.28
C VAL A 159 0.36 5.32 -7.77
N ARG A 160 -0.70 4.64 -7.34
CA ARG A 160 -2.08 5.03 -7.61
C ARG A 160 -2.90 5.12 -6.33
N ILE A 161 -3.81 6.08 -6.28
CA ILE A 161 -4.82 6.18 -5.22
C ILE A 161 -6.10 5.51 -5.70
N TYR A 162 -6.64 4.58 -4.92
CA TYR A 162 -7.96 4.03 -5.15
C TYR A 162 -9.03 5.07 -4.73
N PRO A 163 -9.83 5.61 -5.67
CA PRO A 163 -10.73 6.72 -5.38
C PRO A 163 -12.12 6.26 -4.88
N GLU A 164 -12.47 4.99 -5.04
CA GLU A 164 -13.84 4.49 -4.85
C GLU A 164 -14.05 3.89 -3.45
N GLY A 165 -14.27 4.75 -2.46
CA GLY A 165 -14.43 4.33 -1.07
C GLY A 165 -13.10 3.94 -0.41
N ARG A 166 -13.17 3.23 0.72
CA ARG A 166 -11.98 2.93 1.53
C ARG A 166 -11.30 1.64 1.07
N LEU A 167 -10.04 1.72 0.67
CA LEU A 167 -9.19 0.55 0.48
C LEU A 167 -8.80 -0.01 1.84
N HIS A 168 -9.38 -1.14 2.23
CA HIS A 168 -9.10 -1.78 3.51
C HIS A 168 -8.28 -3.05 3.41
N ALA A 169 -8.26 -3.68 2.25
CA ALA A 169 -7.41 -4.83 2.01
C ALA A 169 -5.94 -4.43 2.13
N LYS A 170 -5.10 -5.37 2.61
CA LYS A 170 -3.65 -5.26 2.50
C LYS A 170 -3.13 -6.51 1.84
N ALA A 171 -2.35 -6.30 0.79
CA ALA A 171 -1.76 -7.39 0.04
C ALA A 171 -0.40 -6.99 -0.50
N THR A 172 0.52 -7.95 -0.53
CA THR A 172 1.78 -7.85 -1.28
C THR A 172 1.84 -9.03 -2.24
N LEU A 173 1.88 -8.74 -3.53
CA LEU A 173 1.89 -9.72 -4.60
C LEU A 173 3.27 -9.75 -5.24
N PHE A 174 3.76 -10.95 -5.52
CA PHE A 174 5.02 -11.19 -6.21
C PHE A 174 4.73 -11.95 -7.50
N GLU A 175 5.21 -11.43 -8.62
CA GLU A 175 5.16 -12.09 -9.92
C GLU A 175 6.56 -12.35 -10.45
N ARG A 176 6.65 -13.41 -11.22
CA ARG A 176 7.86 -13.76 -11.97
C ARG A 176 8.06 -12.82 -13.15
N SER A 177 9.25 -12.82 -13.73
CA SER A 177 9.59 -12.01 -14.91
C SER A 177 8.75 -12.31 -16.16
N ASP A 178 8.13 -13.50 -16.24
CA ASP A 178 7.18 -13.88 -17.29
C ASP A 178 5.73 -13.43 -17.00
N GLY A 179 5.50 -12.73 -15.87
CA GLY A 179 4.19 -12.28 -15.42
C GLY A 179 3.38 -13.34 -14.67
N ALA A 180 3.89 -14.56 -14.50
CA ALA A 180 3.19 -15.58 -13.73
C ALA A 180 3.15 -15.19 -12.24
N PRO A 181 2.00 -15.35 -11.55
CA PRO A 181 1.93 -15.18 -10.10
C PRO A 181 2.89 -16.15 -9.41
N ALA A 182 3.75 -15.62 -8.54
CA ALA A 182 4.66 -16.44 -7.73
C ALA A 182 4.05 -16.73 -6.35
N LEU A 183 3.60 -15.67 -5.69
CA LEU A 183 3.12 -15.71 -4.31
C LEU A 183 2.34 -14.45 -3.97
N ALA A 184 1.41 -14.55 -3.04
CA ALA A 184 0.77 -13.40 -2.43
C ALA A 184 0.82 -13.48 -0.90
N LEU A 185 0.93 -12.32 -0.25
CA LEU A 185 0.77 -12.13 1.18
C LEU A 185 -0.48 -11.30 1.37
N VAL A 186 -1.43 -11.77 2.18
CA VAL A 186 -2.70 -11.08 2.42
C VAL A 186 -2.99 -11.06 3.91
N GLY A 187 -3.49 -9.94 4.42
CA GLY A 187 -3.86 -9.87 5.83
C GLY A 187 -4.32 -8.51 6.31
N SER A 188 -4.28 -8.34 7.63
CA SER A 188 -4.75 -7.13 8.31
C SER A 188 -3.64 -6.11 8.59
N SER A 189 -2.36 -6.52 8.56
CA SER A 189 -1.23 -5.61 8.78
C SER A 189 -1.06 -4.66 7.60
N ASN A 190 -0.83 -3.36 7.85
CA ASN A 190 -0.42 -2.43 6.80
C ASN A 190 1.10 -2.48 6.63
N PRO A 191 1.65 -2.92 5.48
CA PRO A 191 3.10 -2.99 5.27
C PRO A 191 3.85 -1.67 5.47
N SER A 192 3.17 -0.52 5.29
CA SER A 192 3.78 0.79 5.52
C SER A 192 3.60 1.30 6.95
N LEU A 193 2.88 0.60 7.82
CA LEU A 193 2.79 0.89 9.25
C LEU A 193 2.39 -0.39 10.00
N PRO A 194 3.28 -1.39 10.08
CA PRO A 194 2.99 -2.61 10.80
C PRO A 194 2.96 -2.30 12.30
N SER A 195 1.92 -2.72 13.01
CA SER A 195 1.87 -2.56 14.46
C SER A 195 2.76 -3.64 15.10
N PRO A 196 3.93 -3.31 15.67
CA PRO A 196 4.82 -4.32 16.21
C PRO A 196 4.14 -4.98 17.41
N GLY A 197 4.05 -6.31 17.41
CA GLY A 197 3.50 -7.06 18.53
C GLY A 197 2.00 -6.88 18.78
N ASN A 198 1.22 -6.39 17.79
CA ASN A 198 -0.23 -6.39 17.92
C ASN A 198 -0.78 -7.81 17.74
N PRO A 199 -1.34 -8.44 18.80
CA PRO A 199 -1.81 -9.83 18.74
C PRO A 199 -3.05 -10.01 17.87
N THR A 200 -3.71 -8.93 17.44
CA THR A 200 -4.90 -8.99 16.58
C THR A 200 -4.57 -8.94 15.09
N GLU A 201 -3.31 -8.68 14.73
CA GLU A 201 -2.88 -8.71 13.34
C GLU A 201 -2.61 -10.15 12.87
N LEU A 202 -3.19 -10.51 11.72
CA LEU A 202 -3.03 -11.84 11.14
C LEU A 202 -2.85 -11.72 9.62
N ASN A 203 -1.86 -12.43 9.10
CA ASN A 203 -1.57 -12.48 7.68
C ASN A 203 -1.34 -13.93 7.24
N VAL A 204 -1.55 -14.19 5.96
CA VAL A 204 -1.38 -15.49 5.34
C VAL A 204 -0.57 -15.40 4.06
N VAL A 205 0.13 -16.50 3.76
CA VAL A 205 0.90 -16.72 2.56
C VAL A 205 0.07 -17.57 1.61
N VAL A 206 -0.16 -17.07 0.39
CA VAL A 206 -0.91 -17.75 -0.66
C VAL A 206 0.06 -18.12 -1.79
N ARG A 207 0.37 -19.42 -1.89
CA ARG A 207 1.29 -19.99 -2.89
C ARG A 207 0.59 -20.68 -4.05
N GLU A 208 -0.68 -21.04 -3.86
CA GLU A 208 -1.43 -21.81 -4.84
C GLU A 208 -1.68 -20.95 -6.08
N ALA A 209 -1.18 -21.39 -7.24
CA ALA A 209 -1.09 -20.56 -8.44
C ALA A 209 -2.43 -19.95 -8.86
N LYS A 210 -3.55 -20.68 -8.74
CA LYS A 210 -4.87 -20.15 -9.10
C LYS A 210 -5.33 -19.08 -8.11
N ALA A 211 -5.17 -19.31 -6.80
CA ALA A 211 -5.49 -18.32 -5.79
C ALA A 211 -4.64 -17.05 -5.95
N SER A 212 -3.34 -17.19 -6.19
CA SER A 212 -2.46 -16.05 -6.47
C SER A 212 -2.85 -15.30 -7.75
N ALA A 213 -3.28 -16.02 -8.80
CA ALA A 213 -3.80 -15.39 -10.03
C ALA A 213 -5.09 -14.58 -9.78
N LEU A 214 -6.01 -15.08 -8.96
CA LEU A 214 -7.22 -14.35 -8.58
C LEU A 214 -6.90 -13.08 -7.78
N LEU A 215 -5.90 -13.13 -6.89
CA LEU A 215 -5.44 -11.96 -6.14
C LEU A 215 -4.77 -10.93 -7.07
N CYS A 216 -4.04 -11.38 -8.08
CA CYS A 216 -3.49 -10.52 -9.12
C CYS A 216 -4.60 -9.80 -9.90
N ALA A 217 -5.61 -10.55 -10.36
CA ALA A 217 -6.75 -9.99 -11.09
C ALA A 217 -7.58 -9.01 -10.24
N TRP A 218 -7.75 -9.31 -8.94
CA TRP A 218 -8.35 -8.39 -7.99
C TRP A 218 -7.56 -7.08 -7.88
N PHE A 219 -6.23 -7.16 -7.76
CA PHE A 219 -5.38 -5.97 -7.73
C PHE A 219 -5.49 -5.17 -9.02
N ASP A 220 -5.46 -5.82 -10.19
CA ASP A 220 -5.55 -5.14 -11.49
C ASP A 220 -6.86 -4.37 -11.63
N THR A 221 -7.97 -4.95 -11.18
CA THR A 221 -9.28 -4.27 -11.15
C THR A 221 -9.22 -2.97 -10.36
N LEU A 222 -8.63 -2.98 -9.15
CA LEU A 222 -8.51 -1.78 -8.32
C LEU A 222 -7.47 -0.80 -8.86
N TRP A 223 -6.39 -1.32 -9.43
CA TRP A 223 -5.32 -0.54 -10.04
C TRP A 223 -5.85 0.27 -11.22
N ASP A 224 -6.66 -0.33 -12.09
CA ASP A 224 -7.25 0.32 -13.26
C ASP A 224 -8.27 1.39 -12.89
N ALA A 225 -9.00 1.22 -11.77
CA ALA A 225 -9.85 2.27 -11.19
C ALA A 225 -9.03 3.38 -10.50
N GLY A 226 -7.76 3.12 -10.17
CA GLY A 226 -6.88 4.01 -9.43
C GLY A 226 -6.49 5.28 -10.20
N GLN A 227 -6.40 6.40 -9.48
CA GLN A 227 -5.86 7.66 -10.00
C GLN A 227 -4.34 7.68 -9.85
N ASP A 228 -3.61 8.08 -10.89
CA ASP A 228 -2.16 8.25 -10.79
C ASP A 228 -1.81 9.30 -9.71
N PHE A 229 -0.84 8.95 -8.88
CA PHE A 229 -0.34 9.77 -7.78
C PHE A 229 1.19 9.84 -7.76
N THR A 230 1.86 9.25 -8.77
CA THR A 230 3.31 9.09 -8.78
C THR A 230 4.02 10.45 -8.79
N ARG A 231 3.48 11.42 -9.54
CA ARG A 231 4.06 12.78 -9.65
C ARG A 231 3.86 13.58 -8.38
N GLU A 232 2.67 13.51 -7.80
CA GLU A 232 2.31 14.19 -6.57
C GLU A 232 3.15 13.64 -5.41
N LEU A 233 3.27 12.31 -5.30
CA LEU A 233 4.19 11.66 -4.35
C LEU A 233 5.61 12.19 -4.49
N LEU A 234 6.16 12.21 -5.71
CA LEU A 234 7.51 12.72 -5.97
C LEU A 234 7.64 14.19 -5.52
N THR A 235 6.64 15.00 -5.84
CA THR A 235 6.60 16.43 -5.47
C THR A 235 6.61 16.61 -3.95
N GLU A 236 5.80 15.86 -3.22
CA GLU A 236 5.73 15.95 -1.77
C GLU A 236 7.01 15.43 -1.10
N ILE A 237 7.59 14.33 -1.62
CA ILE A 237 8.87 13.82 -1.12
C ILE A 237 9.98 14.85 -1.31
N LEU A 238 10.14 15.42 -2.51
CA LEU A 238 11.23 16.37 -2.79
C LEU A 238 11.09 17.69 -2.02
N ASN A 239 9.88 18.04 -1.59
CA ASN A 239 9.59 19.21 -0.74
C ASN A 239 9.60 18.88 0.76
N ALA A 240 9.92 17.63 1.15
CA ALA A 240 9.95 17.24 2.56
C ALA A 240 10.96 18.10 3.34
N PRO A 241 10.59 18.66 4.52
CA PRO A 241 11.48 19.52 5.30
C PRO A 241 12.81 18.85 5.68
N CYS A 242 12.80 17.54 5.94
CA CYS A 242 14.00 16.77 6.27
C CYS A 242 14.99 16.60 5.10
N LEU A 243 14.61 16.97 3.88
CA LEU A 243 15.48 17.00 2.69
C LEU A 243 15.91 18.41 2.30
N GLN A 244 15.35 19.44 2.95
CA GLN A 244 15.73 20.83 2.68
C GLN A 244 16.97 21.22 3.48
N PRO A 245 17.79 22.14 2.96
CA PRO A 245 18.84 22.76 3.77
C PRO A 245 18.20 23.44 5.00
N PRO A 246 18.93 23.53 6.13
CA PRO A 246 18.47 24.31 7.27
C PRO A 246 18.22 25.76 6.82
N ALA A 247 17.08 26.30 7.24
CA ALA A 247 16.69 27.69 6.99
C ALA A 247 17.60 28.69 7.73
#